data_AF-A0A1I8CSP0-F1
#
_entry.id   AF-A0A1I8CSP0-F1
#
_cell.length_a   1.000
_cell.length_b   1.000
_cell.length_c   1.000
_cell.angle_alpha   90.00
_cell.angle_beta   90.00
_cell.angle_gamma   90.00
#
_symmetry.space_group_name_H-M   'P 1'
#
loop_
_entity.id
_entity.type
_entity.pdbx_description
1 polymer ?
#
loop_
_entity_poly.entity_id
_entity_poly.type
_entity_poly.pdbx_seq_one_letter_code
_entity_poly.pdbx_strand_id
1 'polypeptide(L)'
;MIVFYIDNERWRGVPFFLRCGKALNERKAEVRVQYKDVPDIKKDIFDFGDLKRNELVMRVQPNEAVYVKLNAKTPKLEFEVEETELDLTYSSRYKGVRLPDAYERLILEVFLGSQLNFVRTDELELAWKIFTPFLQYLENNSIKPEKYVFGSRGPKSADVLMNTHGFVYTGTYKWGAAEQPSNNKL
;
A
#
# COMPACT_ATOMS: atom_id res chain seq x y z
N MET A 1 -11.21 -8.27 -4.81
CA MET A 1 -9.77 -8.02 -5.06
C MET A 1 -9.47 -8.52 -6.46
N ILE A 2 -8.61 -7.82 -7.19
CA ILE A 2 -8.18 -8.22 -8.52
C ILE A 2 -6.65 -8.18 -8.56
N VAL A 3 -6.04 -9.12 -9.29
CA VAL A 3 -4.60 -9.11 -9.57
C VAL A 3 -4.41 -8.84 -11.05
N PHE A 4 -3.62 -7.82 -11.37
CA PHE A 4 -3.24 -7.46 -12.73
C PHE A 4 -1.77 -7.79 -12.97
N TYR A 5 -1.45 -8.03 -14.23
CA TYR A 5 -0.08 -8.11 -14.72
C TYR A 5 0.07 -7.12 -15.87
N ILE A 6 1.16 -6.36 -15.85
CA ILE A 6 1.50 -5.45 -16.92
C ILE A 6 2.55 -6.16 -17.77
N ASP A 7 2.18 -6.54 -18.99
CA ASP A 7 3.09 -7.22 -19.91
C ASP A 7 4.01 -6.22 -20.60
N ASN A 8 5.06 -5.80 -19.89
CA ASN A 8 6.18 -5.08 -20.44
C ASN A 8 7.47 -5.52 -19.75
N GLU A 9 8.62 -5.09 -20.27
CA GLU A 9 9.93 -5.48 -19.74
C GLU A 9 10.10 -5.14 -18.25
N ARG A 10 9.64 -3.96 -17.83
CA ARG A 10 9.79 -3.46 -16.45
C ARG A 10 8.97 -4.26 -15.44
N TRP A 11 7.74 -4.63 -15.80
CA TRP A 11 6.74 -5.18 -14.87
C TRP A 11 6.41 -6.65 -15.13
N ARG A 12 7.13 -7.31 -16.04
CA ARG A 12 6.94 -8.73 -16.33
C ARG A 12 7.05 -9.56 -15.05
N GLY A 13 5.99 -10.31 -14.76
CA GLY A 13 5.90 -11.18 -13.59
C GLY A 13 5.66 -10.45 -12.25
N VAL A 14 5.48 -9.12 -12.25
CA VAL A 14 5.14 -8.35 -11.05
C VAL A 14 3.62 -8.23 -10.93
N PRO A 15 2.99 -8.76 -9.87
CA PRO A 15 1.55 -8.67 -9.67
C PRO A 15 1.15 -7.31 -9.08
N PHE A 16 0.12 -6.70 -9.67
CA PHE A 16 -0.52 -5.49 -9.19
C PHE A 16 -1.84 -5.83 -8.50
N PHE A 17 -1.89 -5.63 -7.18
CA PHE A 17 -3.08 -5.90 -6.39
C PHE A 17 -3.99 -4.67 -6.32
N LEU A 18 -5.23 -4.82 -6.78
CA LEU A 18 -6.27 -3.81 -6.58
C LEU A 18 -7.28 -4.31 -5.53
N ARG A 19 -7.28 -3.67 -4.37
CA ARG A 19 -8.20 -3.94 -3.25
C ARG A 19 -9.02 -2.69 -2.95
N CYS A 20 -10.33 -2.80 -3.11
CA CYS A 20 -11.30 -1.80 -2.69
C CYS A 20 -12.48 -2.50 -2.00
N GLY A 21 -13.13 -1.80 -1.09
CA GLY A 21 -14.28 -2.32 -0.35
C GLY A 21 -14.93 -1.26 0.51
N LYS A 22 -16.16 -1.53 0.94
CA LYS A 22 -16.91 -0.71 1.91
C LYS A 22 -17.05 -1.50 3.21
N ALA A 23 -17.46 -0.82 4.31
CA ALA A 23 -17.65 -1.47 5.61
C ALA A 23 -16.40 -2.24 6.11
N LEU A 24 -15.21 -1.78 5.73
CA LEU A 24 -13.94 -2.33 6.17
C LEU A 24 -13.54 -1.74 7.53
N ASN A 25 -12.48 -2.29 8.12
CA ASN A 25 -11.93 -1.86 9.41
C ASN A 25 -11.46 -0.41 9.46
N GLU A 26 -11.04 0.17 8.32
CA GLU A 26 -10.49 1.52 8.26
C GLU A 26 -10.84 2.20 6.93
N ARG A 27 -10.97 3.54 6.96
CA ARG A 27 -10.96 4.36 5.74
C ARG A 27 -9.50 4.60 5.40
N LYS A 28 -9.05 4.10 4.25
CA LYS A 28 -7.67 4.29 3.79
C LYS A 28 -7.55 4.17 2.27
N ALA A 29 -6.78 5.07 1.68
CA ALA A 29 -6.27 4.95 0.32
C ALA A 29 -4.74 4.95 0.40
N GLU A 30 -4.11 3.85 0.01
CA GLU A 30 -2.66 3.69 0.04
C GLU A 30 -2.17 2.96 -1.22
N VAL A 31 -0.94 3.31 -1.62
CA VAL A 31 -0.15 2.54 -2.57
C VAL A 31 1.00 1.92 -1.79
N ARG A 32 1.17 0.60 -1.93
CA ARG A 32 2.22 -0.16 -1.27
C ARG A 32 3.06 -0.89 -2.31
N VAL A 33 4.36 -0.67 -2.26
CA VAL A 33 5.35 -1.39 -3.07
C VAL A 33 6.15 -2.27 -2.12
N GLN A 34 6.00 -3.58 -2.22
CA GLN A 34 6.79 -4.54 -1.46
C GLN A 34 7.98 -4.99 -2.31
N TYR A 35 9.19 -4.78 -1.81
CA TYR A 35 10.42 -5.19 -2.49
C TYR A 35 10.66 -6.70 -2.34
N LYS A 36 11.45 -7.27 -3.26
CA LYS A 36 11.89 -8.66 -3.15
C LYS A 36 12.81 -8.84 -1.95
N ASP A 37 12.88 -10.08 -1.46
CA ASP A 37 13.86 -10.47 -0.45
C ASP A 37 15.27 -10.20 -0.96
N VAL A 38 16.18 -9.82 -0.06
CA VAL A 38 17.57 -9.60 -0.41
C VAL A 38 18.22 -10.97 -0.69
N PRO A 39 18.83 -11.17 -1.87
CA PRO A 39 19.48 -12.44 -2.20
C PRO A 39 20.61 -12.78 -1.23
N ASP A 40 20.84 -14.08 -1.02
CA ASP A 40 22.05 -14.62 -0.36
C ASP A 40 22.29 -14.26 1.12
N ILE A 41 21.33 -13.65 1.82
CA ILE A 41 21.49 -13.30 3.25
C ILE A 41 21.75 -14.51 4.17
N LYS A 42 21.29 -15.70 3.79
CA LYS A 42 21.52 -16.96 4.53
C LYS A 42 22.93 -17.53 4.35
N LYS A 43 23.76 -16.95 3.48
CA LYS A 43 25.16 -17.35 3.25
C LYS A 43 26.16 -16.46 3.98
N ASP A 44 25.68 -15.43 4.68
CA ASP A 44 26.53 -14.52 5.43
C ASP A 44 26.91 -15.12 6.78
N ILE A 45 28.06 -14.72 7.32
CA ILE A 45 28.65 -15.28 8.56
C ILE A 45 27.80 -14.95 9.80
N PHE A 46 26.92 -13.97 9.69
CA PHE A 46 26.03 -13.51 10.76
C PHE A 46 24.61 -14.01 10.50
N ASP A 47 24.04 -14.70 11.49
CA ASP A 47 22.61 -15.03 11.49
C ASP A 47 21.82 -13.75 11.80
N PHE A 48 21.53 -12.96 10.76
CA PHE A 48 20.74 -11.73 10.85
C PHE A 48 19.25 -11.99 11.18
N GLY A 49 18.88 -13.25 11.45
CA GLY A 49 17.52 -13.66 11.72
C GLY A 49 16.60 -13.47 10.51
N ASP A 50 15.32 -13.30 10.81
CA ASP A 50 14.23 -13.44 9.86
C ASP A 50 13.89 -12.08 9.22
N LEU A 51 14.78 -11.60 8.35
CA LEU A 51 14.68 -10.32 7.63
C LEU A 51 13.35 -10.17 6.89
N LYS A 52 12.69 -9.01 7.08
CA LYS A 52 11.40 -8.72 6.43
C LYS A 52 11.60 -7.97 5.13
N ARG A 53 10.64 -8.06 4.21
CA ARG A 53 10.68 -7.31 2.95
C ARG A 53 10.55 -5.82 3.21
N ASN A 54 11.39 -5.02 2.56
CA ASN A 54 11.22 -3.58 2.57
C ASN A 54 9.91 -3.20 1.90
N GLU A 55 9.28 -2.12 2.36
CA GLU A 55 8.02 -1.63 1.81
C GLU A 55 8.05 -0.12 1.66
N LEU A 56 7.80 0.39 0.45
CA LEU A 56 7.46 1.80 0.26
C LEU A 56 5.93 1.93 0.37
N VAL A 57 5.48 2.77 1.29
CA VAL A 57 4.07 3.04 1.52
C VAL A 57 3.79 4.51 1.31
N MET A 58 2.87 4.79 0.38
CA MET A 58 2.36 6.12 0.10
C MET A 58 0.89 6.14 0.50
N ARG A 59 0.60 6.78 1.64
CA ARG A 59 -0.76 6.96 2.13
C ARG A 59 -1.33 8.27 1.58
N VAL A 60 -2.35 8.15 0.75
CA VAL A 60 -3.02 9.28 0.11
C VAL A 60 -4.05 9.91 1.04
N GLN A 61 -4.79 9.10 1.81
CA GLN A 61 -5.74 9.60 2.82
C GLN A 61 -6.18 8.46 3.74
N PRO A 62 -6.57 8.74 5.00
CA PRO A 62 -6.34 9.98 5.75
C PRO A 62 -4.88 10.05 6.25
N ASN A 63 -4.45 11.22 6.73
CA ASN A 63 -3.08 11.47 7.23
C ASN A 63 -2.03 11.16 6.16
N GLU A 64 -1.90 12.08 5.20
CA GLU A 64 -0.97 12.01 4.08
C GLU A 64 0.43 11.75 4.60
N ALA A 65 0.99 10.62 4.19
CA ALA A 65 2.30 10.18 4.65
C ALA A 65 2.99 9.34 3.57
N VAL A 66 4.30 9.50 3.48
CA VAL A 66 5.16 8.62 2.71
C VAL A 66 6.17 8.02 3.68
N TYR A 67 6.22 6.70 3.77
CA TYR A 67 7.19 6.05 4.62
C TYR A 67 7.78 4.81 3.96
N VAL A 68 9.05 4.56 4.26
CA VAL A 68 9.77 3.37 3.81
C VAL A 68 10.05 2.51 5.02
N LYS A 69 9.52 1.29 5.01
CA LYS A 69 9.89 0.26 5.96
C LYS A 69 11.16 -0.42 5.53
N LEU A 70 12.09 -0.56 6.47
CA LEU A 70 13.38 -1.17 6.24
C LEU A 70 13.84 -1.89 7.50
N ASN A 71 14.84 -2.74 7.34
CA ASN A 71 15.46 -3.45 8.44
C ASN A 71 16.68 -2.64 8.93
N ALA A 72 16.77 -2.38 10.22
CA ALA A 72 17.90 -1.69 10.84
C ALA A 72 18.47 -2.52 11.99
N LYS A 73 19.76 -2.36 12.26
CA LYS A 73 20.39 -2.96 13.44
C LYS A 73 19.79 -2.34 14.70
N THR A 74 19.36 -3.19 15.63
CA THR A 74 18.89 -2.73 16.93
C THR A 74 20.03 -2.03 17.70
N PRO A 75 19.80 -0.92 18.43
CA PRO A 75 20.83 -0.23 19.22
C PRO A 75 21.36 -1.00 20.45
N LYS A 76 21.21 -2.33 20.48
CA LYS A 76 21.65 -3.21 21.57
C LYS A 76 23.06 -3.76 21.30
N LEU A 77 23.64 -4.39 22.32
CA LEU A 77 24.93 -5.07 22.23
C LEU A 77 24.86 -6.32 21.34
N GLU A 78 23.68 -6.94 21.22
CA GLU A 78 23.41 -8.09 20.38
C GLU A 78 23.27 -7.68 18.90
N PHE A 79 23.67 -8.56 17.99
CA PHE A 79 23.50 -8.37 16.54
C PHE A 79 22.10 -8.83 16.10
N GLU A 80 21.08 -8.12 16.56
CA GLU A 80 19.70 -8.31 16.12
C GLU A 80 19.29 -7.21 15.12
N VAL A 81 18.37 -7.58 14.22
CA VAL A 81 17.82 -6.70 13.19
C VAL A 81 16.32 -6.55 13.44
N GLU A 82 15.83 -5.30 13.40
CA GLU A 82 14.42 -4.97 13.61
C GLU A 82 13.84 -4.15 12.46
N GLU A 83 12.53 -4.28 12.23
CA GLU A 83 11.79 -3.52 11.23
C GLU A 83 11.53 -2.10 11.75
N THR A 84 12.06 -1.10 11.05
CA THR A 84 11.90 0.34 11.36
C THR A 84 11.44 1.12 10.11
N GLU A 85 11.18 2.41 10.26
CA GLU A 85 10.70 3.27 9.19
C GLU A 85 11.48 4.58 9.03
N LEU A 86 11.55 5.05 7.79
CA LEU A 86 11.80 6.44 7.47
C LEU A 86 10.45 7.08 7.11
N ASP A 87 9.95 7.98 7.96
CA ASP A 87 8.61 8.55 7.84
C ASP A 87 8.62 10.04 7.46
N LEU A 88 7.79 10.39 6.48
CA LEU A 88 7.42 11.75 6.12
C LEU A 88 5.89 11.89 6.24
N THR A 89 5.44 12.25 7.44
CA THR A 89 4.03 12.63 7.66
C THR A 89 3.82 14.12 7.38
N TYR A 90 2.88 14.45 6.49
CA TYR A 90 2.69 15.84 6.04
C TYR A 90 2.23 16.76 7.17
N SER A 91 1.34 16.29 8.04
CA SER A 91 0.82 17.08 9.16
C SER A 91 1.90 17.44 10.20
N SER A 92 2.93 16.61 10.37
CA SER A 92 4.05 16.90 11.28
C SER A 92 5.09 17.80 10.63
N ARG A 93 5.39 17.58 9.33
CA ARG A 93 6.46 18.26 8.61
C ARG A 93 6.08 19.62 8.04
N TYR A 94 4.83 19.80 7.63
CA TYR A 94 4.30 21.01 6.98
C TYR A 94 3.22 21.68 7.84
N LYS A 95 3.53 21.92 9.12
CA LYS A 95 2.62 22.59 10.05
C LYS A 95 2.20 23.96 9.51
N GLY A 96 0.90 24.22 9.51
CA GLY A 96 0.32 25.49 9.04
C GLY A 96 0.12 25.59 7.53
N VAL A 97 0.52 24.57 6.76
CA VAL A 97 0.23 24.50 5.32
C VAL A 97 -1.16 23.89 5.12
N ARG A 98 -2.05 24.62 4.44
CA ARG A 98 -3.34 24.10 4.01
C ARG A 98 -3.14 23.31 2.71
N LEU A 99 -3.47 22.02 2.73
CA LEU A 99 -3.58 21.23 1.52
C LEU A 99 -4.88 21.63 0.80
N PRO A 100 -4.83 22.07 -0.47
CA PRO A 100 -6.03 22.39 -1.23
C PRO A 100 -6.85 21.12 -1.47
N ASP A 101 -8.17 21.27 -1.53
CA ASP A 101 -9.04 20.15 -1.90
C ASP A 101 -8.78 19.72 -3.36
N ALA A 102 -9.12 18.46 -3.68
CA ALA A 102 -8.94 17.92 -5.02
C ALA A 102 -9.67 18.78 -6.08
N TYR A 103 -10.88 19.28 -5.79
CA TYR A 103 -11.60 20.11 -6.75
C TYR A 103 -11.00 21.50 -6.92
N GLU A 104 -10.48 22.12 -5.86
CA GLU A 104 -9.79 23.41 -5.96
C GLU A 104 -8.59 23.31 -6.91
N ARG A 105 -7.82 22.22 -6.78
CA ARG A 105 -6.67 21.96 -7.63
C ARG A 105 -7.09 21.72 -9.09
N LEU A 106 -8.08 20.86 -9.32
CA LEU A 106 -8.52 20.52 -10.68
C LEU A 106 -9.13 21.74 -11.40
N ILE A 107 -9.94 22.55 -10.72
CA ILE A 107 -10.53 23.76 -11.29
C ILE A 107 -9.43 24.75 -11.67
N LEU A 108 -8.44 24.96 -10.80
CA LEU A 108 -7.28 25.82 -11.11
C LEU A 108 -6.54 25.33 -12.36
N GLU A 109 -6.36 24.02 -12.53
CA GLU A 109 -5.68 23.46 -13.69
C GLU A 109 -6.45 23.67 -15.00
N VAL A 110 -7.79 23.68 -14.97
CA VAL A 110 -8.61 24.06 -16.13
C VAL A 110 -8.31 25.51 -16.55
N PHE A 111 -8.24 26.44 -15.58
CA PHE A 111 -7.92 27.85 -15.87
C PHE A 111 -6.48 28.03 -16.40
N LEU A 112 -5.55 27.20 -15.95
CA LEU A 112 -4.16 27.20 -16.42
C LEU A 112 -3.98 26.45 -17.75
N GLY A 113 -5.03 25.82 -18.28
CA GLY A 113 -4.95 25.00 -19.50
C GLY A 113 -4.15 23.71 -19.33
N SER A 114 -3.91 23.25 -18.09
CA SER A 114 -3.19 22.01 -17.81
C SER A 114 -4.15 20.82 -17.81
N GLN A 115 -3.88 19.82 -18.65
CA GLN A 115 -4.69 18.60 -18.76
C GLN A 115 -4.04 17.39 -18.04
N LEU A 116 -2.97 17.60 -17.27
CA LEU A 116 -2.16 16.50 -16.71
C LEU A 116 -2.91 15.59 -15.74
N ASN A 117 -3.85 16.12 -14.96
CA ASN A 117 -4.65 15.34 -14.00
C ASN A 117 -6.04 14.96 -14.53
N PHE A 118 -6.28 15.14 -15.83
CA PHE A 118 -7.53 14.77 -16.47
C PHE A 118 -7.35 13.49 -17.27
N VAL A 119 -8.35 12.62 -17.22
CA VAL A 119 -8.33 11.34 -17.94
C VAL A 119 -8.47 11.62 -19.43
N ARG A 120 -7.55 11.08 -20.24
CA ARG A 120 -7.60 11.18 -21.70
C ARG A 120 -8.58 10.15 -22.28
N THR A 121 -9.12 10.41 -23.47
CA THR A 121 -10.14 9.55 -24.11
C THR A 121 -9.67 8.10 -24.31
N ASP A 122 -8.43 7.91 -24.74
CA ASP A 122 -7.82 6.60 -24.93
C ASP A 122 -7.52 5.87 -23.61
N GLU A 123 -7.14 6.58 -22.55
CA GLU A 123 -7.01 6.02 -21.20
C GLU A 123 -8.34 5.46 -20.70
N LEU A 124 -9.42 6.21 -20.92
CA LEU A 124 -10.77 5.78 -20.58
C LEU A 124 -11.21 4.55 -21.40
N GLU A 125 -10.95 4.54 -22.71
CA GLU A 125 -11.27 3.42 -23.59
C GLU A 125 -10.53 2.14 -23.15
N LEU A 126 -9.23 2.25 -22.84
CA LEU A 126 -8.43 1.12 -22.37
C LEU A 126 -8.89 0.61 -21.00
N ALA A 127 -9.23 1.51 -20.07
CA ALA A 127 -9.78 1.12 -18.77
C ALA A 127 -11.07 0.30 -18.94
N TRP A 128 -12.00 0.78 -19.77
CA TRP A 128 -13.22 0.02 -20.06
C TRP A 128 -12.93 -1.30 -20.75
N LYS A 129 -12.01 -1.34 -21.72
CA LYS A 129 -11.64 -2.57 -22.41
C LYS A 129 -11.11 -3.65 -21.45
N ILE A 130 -10.37 -3.26 -20.42
CA ILE A 130 -9.85 -4.18 -19.40
C ILE A 130 -10.97 -4.74 -18.52
N PHE A 131 -11.89 -3.90 -18.04
CA PHE A 131 -12.90 -4.33 -17.06
C PHE A 131 -14.19 -4.88 -17.66
N THR A 132 -14.56 -4.48 -18.88
CA THR A 132 -15.86 -4.85 -19.50
C THR A 132 -16.09 -6.36 -19.56
N PRO A 133 -15.15 -7.21 -20.03
CA PRO A 133 -15.38 -8.65 -20.09
C PRO A 133 -15.63 -9.27 -18.71
N PHE A 134 -14.94 -8.75 -17.69
CA PHE A 134 -15.11 -9.20 -16.30
C PHE A 134 -16.48 -8.78 -15.73
N LEU A 135 -16.91 -7.55 -15.99
CA LEU A 135 -18.22 -7.05 -15.57
C LEU A 135 -19.36 -7.84 -16.25
N GLN A 136 -19.26 -8.08 -17.55
CA GLN A 136 -20.23 -8.91 -18.28
C GLN A 136 -20.29 -10.34 -17.76
N TYR A 137 -19.13 -10.93 -17.42
CA TYR A 137 -19.08 -12.25 -16.79
C TYR A 137 -19.81 -12.26 -15.43
N LEU A 138 -19.62 -11.24 -14.60
CA LEU A 138 -20.30 -11.12 -13.31
C LEU A 138 -21.82 -11.00 -13.45
N GLU A 139 -22.28 -10.19 -14.40
CA GLU A 139 -23.71 -10.00 -14.70
C GLU A 139 -24.36 -11.29 -15.21
N ASN A 140 -23.74 -11.94 -16.21
CA ASN A 140 -24.29 -13.15 -16.84
C ASN A 140 -24.34 -14.35 -15.90
N ASN A 141 -23.40 -14.45 -14.95
CA ASN A 141 -23.31 -15.60 -14.04
C ASN A 141 -23.93 -15.33 -12.67
N SER A 142 -24.44 -14.11 -12.40
CA SER A 142 -25.06 -13.73 -11.13
C SER A 142 -24.24 -14.17 -9.89
N ILE A 143 -22.92 -13.91 -9.96
CA ILE A 143 -21.98 -14.41 -8.96
C ILE A 143 -22.27 -13.77 -7.60
N LYS A 144 -22.55 -14.61 -6.60
CA LYS A 144 -22.77 -14.13 -5.23
C LYS A 144 -21.45 -13.70 -4.60
N PRO A 145 -21.32 -12.45 -4.10
CA PRO A 145 -20.10 -12.01 -3.44
C PRO A 145 -19.88 -12.77 -2.13
N GLU A 146 -18.61 -13.03 -1.81
CA GLU A 146 -18.24 -13.61 -0.53
C GLU A 146 -18.59 -12.66 0.62
N LYS A 147 -19.24 -13.21 1.64
CA LYS A 147 -19.65 -12.43 2.81
C LYS A 147 -18.45 -12.19 3.73
N TYR A 148 -18.41 -11.00 4.33
CA TYR A 148 -17.44 -10.65 5.37
C TYR A 148 -18.14 -9.83 6.45
N VAL A 149 -17.59 -9.86 7.66
CA VAL A 149 -18.16 -9.15 8.83
C VAL A 149 -17.90 -7.65 8.68
N PHE A 150 -18.88 -6.83 9.07
CA PHE A 150 -18.71 -5.38 9.10
C PHE A 150 -17.52 -4.99 9.99
N GLY A 151 -16.65 -4.10 9.51
CA GLY A 151 -15.45 -3.68 10.23
C GLY A 151 -14.29 -4.69 10.16
N SER A 152 -14.43 -5.79 9.41
CA SER A 152 -13.29 -6.68 9.11
C SER A 152 -12.44 -6.11 7.97
N ARG A 153 -11.29 -6.74 7.69
CA ARG A 153 -10.45 -6.39 6.53
C ARG A 153 -11.06 -6.86 5.19
N GLY A 154 -12.19 -7.55 5.20
CA GLY A 154 -12.80 -8.18 4.04
C GLY A 154 -12.69 -9.70 4.06
N PRO A 155 -13.01 -10.38 2.94
CA PRO A 155 -13.00 -11.84 2.88
C PRO A 155 -11.59 -12.42 2.96
N LYS A 156 -11.45 -13.60 3.58
CA LYS A 156 -10.16 -14.29 3.73
C LYS A 156 -9.56 -14.72 2.39
N SER A 157 -10.41 -15.00 1.40
CA SER A 157 -9.98 -15.32 0.03
C SER A 157 -9.10 -14.24 -0.59
N ALA A 158 -9.33 -12.96 -0.26
CA ALA A 158 -8.52 -11.87 -0.76
C ALA A 158 -7.08 -11.95 -0.21
N ASP A 159 -6.92 -12.26 1.07
CA ASP A 159 -5.59 -12.39 1.67
C ASP A 159 -4.86 -13.64 1.15
N VAL A 160 -5.59 -14.75 0.93
CA VAL A 160 -5.05 -15.94 0.28
C VAL A 160 -4.57 -15.64 -1.13
N LEU A 161 -5.36 -14.91 -1.92
CA LEU A 161 -5.03 -14.54 -3.31
C LEU A 161 -3.74 -13.70 -3.37
N MET A 162 -3.59 -12.72 -2.46
CA MET A 162 -2.36 -11.93 -2.32
C MET A 162 -1.15 -12.83 -2.03
N ASN A 163 -1.29 -13.74 -1.06
CA ASN A 163 -0.21 -14.63 -0.65
C ASN A 163 0.21 -15.59 -1.77
N THR A 164 -0.75 -16.19 -2.49
CA THR A 164 -0.49 -17.06 -3.64
C THR A 164 0.28 -16.34 -4.75
N HIS A 165 0.07 -15.02 -4.90
CA HIS A 165 0.77 -14.20 -5.89
C HIS A 165 2.02 -13.53 -5.30
N GLY A 166 2.50 -13.97 -4.14
CA GLY A 166 3.81 -13.60 -3.60
C GLY A 166 3.86 -12.37 -2.71
N PHE A 167 2.71 -11.78 -2.35
CA PHE A 167 2.67 -10.75 -1.31
C PHE A 167 2.75 -11.39 0.08
N VAL A 168 3.75 -11.00 0.87
CA VAL A 168 3.99 -11.56 2.20
C VAL A 168 3.53 -10.58 3.27
N TYR A 169 2.60 -10.99 4.12
CA TYR A 169 2.17 -10.21 5.29
C TYR A 169 2.79 -10.79 6.56
N THR A 170 3.64 -10.01 7.23
CA THR A 170 4.39 -10.45 8.41
C THR A 170 3.69 -10.11 9.72
N GLY A 171 2.88 -9.03 9.74
CA GLY A 171 2.14 -8.59 10.93
C GLY A 171 3.00 -8.13 12.11
N THR A 172 4.33 -8.13 11.95
CA THR A 172 5.32 -7.79 12.97
C THR A 172 5.36 -6.30 13.29
N TYR A 173 5.14 -5.47 12.27
CA TYR A 173 5.32 -4.03 12.37
C TYR A 173 4.03 -3.27 12.66
N LYS A 174 4.11 -2.39 13.66
CA LYS A 174 3.06 -1.45 14.06
C LYS A 174 3.55 -0.01 13.88
N TRP A 175 3.03 0.66 12.86
CA TRP A 175 3.31 2.07 12.58
C TRP A 175 2.77 2.96 13.70
N GLY A 176 3.61 3.87 14.23
CA GLY A 176 3.20 4.87 15.22
C GLY A 176 3.21 4.41 16.68
N ALA A 177 3.77 3.23 17.00
CA ALA A 177 4.05 2.84 18.38
C ALA A 177 5.38 3.46 18.85
N ALA A 178 5.46 4.79 18.88
CA ALA A 178 6.41 5.43 19.78
C ALA A 178 5.88 5.17 21.20
N GLU A 179 6.54 4.31 21.95
CA GLU A 179 6.31 4.19 23.40
C GLU A 179 6.28 5.60 23.97
N GLN A 180 5.17 5.96 24.63
CA GLN A 180 5.19 7.13 25.50
C GLN A 180 6.33 6.90 26.49
N PRO A 181 7.31 7.81 26.63
CA PRO A 181 8.27 7.69 27.71
C PRO A 181 7.44 7.65 28.99
N SER A 182 7.56 6.56 29.73
CA SER A 182 7.00 6.43 31.07
C SER A 182 7.51 7.63 31.88
N ASN A 183 6.62 8.61 32.06
CA ASN A 183 6.82 9.70 33.01
C ASN A 183 6.76 9.10 34.41
N ASN A 184 7.80 8.36 34.80
CA ASN A 184 8.12 8.15 36.20
C ASN A 184 8.73 9.45 36.71
N LYS A 185 7.85 10.41 37.04
CA LYS A 185 8.21 11.47 37.97
C LYS A 185 8.45 10.82 39.33
N LEU A 186 9.63 11.11 39.87
CA LEU A 186 10.01 10.97 41.28
C LEU A 186 8.96 11.62 42.20
#